data_AF-A0A929F1Y2-F1
#
_entry.id   AF-A0A929F1Y2-F1
#
_cell.length_a   1.000
_cell.length_b   1.000
_cell.length_c   1.000
_cell.angle_alpha   90.00
_cell.angle_beta   90.00
_cell.angle_gamma   90.00
#
_symmetry.space_group_name_H-M   'P 1'
#
loop_
_entity.id
_entity.type
_entity.pdbx_description
1 polymer ?
#
loop_
_entity_poly.entity_id
_entity_poly.type
_entity_poly.pdbx_seq_one_letter_code
_entity_poly.pdbx_strand_id
1 'polypeptide(L)'
;MPAPQRLRLIGSTASPYTRKMLALLRYRHIPYNINWGDPASILNAMGVDKPRPVFQPTFLFKDEQGGGVKAVCDSTPIIRRLESLYCGRSVLPTDPAIAFIDYLLEDFGDEWCTKYMFHYRWYFP
;
A
#
# COMPACT_ATOMS: atom_id res chain seq x y z
N MET A 1 -17.22 14.08 18.71
CA MET A 1 -17.22 13.64 17.30
C MET A 1 -16.71 12.21 17.25
N PRO A 2 -17.33 11.29 16.47
CA PRO A 2 -16.79 9.95 16.30
C PRO A 2 -15.38 10.01 15.72
N ALA A 3 -14.49 9.12 16.17
CA ALA A 3 -13.13 9.07 15.66
C ALA A 3 -13.15 8.80 14.14
N PRO A 4 -12.26 9.44 13.36
CA PRO A 4 -12.20 9.21 11.92
C PRO A 4 -11.91 7.74 11.64
N GLN A 5 -12.63 7.17 10.67
CA GLN A 5 -12.48 5.78 10.29
C GLN A 5 -11.03 5.51 9.84
N ARG A 6 -10.33 4.64 10.59
CA ARG A 6 -8.93 4.31 10.34
C ARG A 6 -8.81 3.27 9.24
N LEU A 7 -7.96 3.53 8.25
CA LEU A 7 -7.65 2.60 7.17
C LEU A 7 -6.91 1.37 7.73
N ARG A 8 -7.35 0.17 7.38
CA ARG A 8 -6.72 -1.07 7.87
C ARG A 8 -5.82 -1.67 6.81
N LEU A 9 -4.64 -2.10 7.20
CA LEU A 9 -3.71 -2.83 6.34
C LEU A 9 -3.01 -3.96 7.11
N ILE A 10 -2.53 -4.94 6.38
CA ILE A 10 -1.72 -6.06 6.86
C ILE A 10 -0.37 -5.99 6.16
N GLY A 11 0.73 -6.14 6.90
CA GLY A 11 2.06 -6.09 6.33
C GLY A 11 3.14 -6.55 7.30
N SER A 12 4.40 -6.51 6.85
CA SER A 12 5.55 -6.88 7.68
C SER A 12 6.57 -5.75 7.77
N THR A 13 7.36 -5.76 8.84
CA THR A 13 8.43 -4.78 9.06
C THR A 13 9.59 -4.94 8.06
N ALA A 14 9.76 -6.13 7.47
CA ALA A 14 10.80 -6.46 6.51
C ALA A 14 10.41 -6.10 5.06
N SER A 15 9.11 -5.94 4.76
CA SER A 15 8.64 -5.61 3.41
C SER A 15 8.93 -4.15 3.06
N PRO A 16 9.71 -3.86 1.99
CA PRO A 16 9.97 -2.49 1.55
C PRO A 16 8.67 -1.80 1.10
N TYR A 17 7.77 -2.53 0.43
CA TYR A 17 6.45 -2.02 0.03
C TYR A 17 5.57 -1.65 1.24
N THR A 18 5.65 -2.41 2.34
CA THR A 18 4.95 -2.04 3.59
C THR A 18 5.50 -0.72 4.11
N ARG A 19 6.83 -0.52 4.07
CA ARG A 19 7.47 0.74 4.48
C ARG A 19 7.07 1.91 3.57
N LYS A 20 7.05 1.70 2.24
CA LYS A 20 6.58 2.66 1.22
C LYS A 20 5.18 3.16 1.57
N MET A 21 4.23 2.23 1.77
CA MET A 21 2.85 2.61 2.06
C MET A 21 2.67 3.25 3.43
N LEU A 22 3.40 2.81 4.46
CA LEU A 22 3.36 3.49 5.76
C LEU A 22 3.93 4.91 5.69
N ALA A 23 4.97 5.14 4.88
CA ALA A 23 5.52 6.49 4.65
C ALA A 23 4.51 7.39 3.94
N LEU A 24 3.84 6.88 2.90
CA LEU A 24 2.74 7.57 2.22
C LEU A 24 1.64 7.99 3.22
N LEU A 25 1.11 7.04 3.99
CA LEU A 25 0.01 7.31 4.93
C LEU A 25 0.41 8.36 5.98
N ARG A 26 1.65 8.31 6.48
CA ARG A 26 2.18 9.33 7.38
C ARG A 26 2.30 10.69 6.70
N TYR A 27 2.83 10.76 5.48
CA TYR A 27 2.95 12.03 4.75
C TYR A 27 1.58 12.66 4.45
N ARG A 28 0.63 11.86 3.97
CA ARG A 28 -0.76 12.26 3.66
C ARG A 28 -1.61 12.54 4.92
N HIS A 29 -1.11 12.25 6.12
CA HIS A 29 -1.86 12.27 7.39
C HIS A 29 -3.13 11.40 7.38
N ILE A 30 -3.10 10.25 6.69
CA ILE A 30 -4.22 9.31 6.67
C ILE A 30 -4.15 8.44 7.92
N PRO A 31 -5.19 8.42 8.79
CA PRO A 31 -5.16 7.60 9.99
C PRO A 31 -5.32 6.11 9.63
N TYR A 32 -4.44 5.26 10.17
CA TYR A 32 -4.40 3.83 9.83
C TYR A 32 -4.15 2.91 11.04
N ASN A 33 -4.51 1.64 10.89
CA ASN A 33 -4.17 0.55 11.80
C ASN A 33 -3.51 -0.58 11.01
N ILE A 34 -2.31 -0.99 11.43
CA ILE A 34 -1.58 -2.09 10.80
C ILE A 34 -1.64 -3.34 11.66
N ASN A 35 -1.99 -4.47 11.04
CA ASN A 35 -1.78 -5.80 11.60
C ASN A 35 -0.45 -6.34 11.07
N TRP A 36 0.49 -6.59 11.98
CA TRP A 36 1.80 -7.10 11.62
C TRP A 36 1.77 -8.61 11.46
N GLY A 37 2.12 -9.11 10.27
CA GLY A 37 2.18 -10.53 9.98
C GLY A 37 1.98 -10.85 8.50
N ASP A 38 1.75 -12.13 8.22
CA ASP A 38 1.47 -12.61 6.88
C ASP A 38 0.02 -12.29 6.46
N PRO A 39 -0.21 -11.60 5.31
CA PRO A 39 -1.54 -11.31 4.83
C PRO A 39 -2.40 -12.55 4.61
N ALA A 40 -1.86 -13.65 4.07
CA ALA A 40 -2.66 -14.82 3.77
C ALA A 40 -3.20 -15.49 5.05
N SER A 41 -2.37 -15.63 6.08
CA SER A 41 -2.77 -16.16 7.39
C SER A 41 -3.80 -15.26 8.08
N ILE A 42 -3.56 -13.94 8.10
CA ILE A 42 -4.45 -12.99 8.78
C ILE A 42 -5.81 -12.88 8.06
N LEU A 43 -5.82 -12.83 6.72
CA LEU A 43 -7.07 -12.80 5.94
C LEU A 43 -7.90 -14.07 6.15
N ASN A 44 -7.25 -15.25 6.20
CA ASN A 44 -7.92 -16.51 6.54
C ASN A 44 -8.60 -16.45 7.90
N ALA A 45 -7.89 -15.96 8.93
CA ALA A 45 -8.44 -15.83 10.28
C ALA A 45 -9.60 -14.82 10.36
N MET A 46 -9.64 -13.84 9.46
CA MET A 46 -10.72 -12.87 9.34
C MET A 46 -11.90 -13.34 8.48
N GLY A 47 -11.78 -14.48 7.79
CA GLY A 47 -12.78 -14.92 6.81
C GLY A 47 -12.93 -13.97 5.62
N VAL A 48 -11.85 -13.26 5.24
CA VAL A 48 -11.84 -12.31 4.12
C VAL A 48 -11.13 -12.95 2.93
N ASP A 49 -11.73 -12.82 1.73
CA ASP A 49 -11.13 -13.31 0.50
C ASP A 49 -9.78 -12.67 0.21
N LYS A 50 -8.84 -13.51 -0.21
CA LYS A 50 -7.47 -13.08 -0.54
C LYS A 50 -7.41 -12.44 -1.92
N PRO A 51 -6.57 -11.41 -2.11
CA PRO A 51 -6.20 -10.98 -3.45
C PRO A 51 -5.41 -12.09 -4.16
N ARG A 52 -5.41 -12.09 -5.49
CA ARG A 52 -4.68 -13.06 -6.31
C ARG A 52 -3.79 -12.30 -7.29
N PRO A 53 -2.44 -12.31 -7.12
CA PRO A 53 -1.66 -12.94 -6.04
C PRO A 53 -1.78 -12.21 -4.69
N VAL A 54 -1.23 -12.80 -3.62
CA VAL A 54 -1.18 -12.19 -2.28
C VAL A 54 0.16 -11.49 -2.08
N PHE A 55 0.13 -10.16 -1.95
CA PHE A 55 1.32 -9.34 -1.70
C PHE A 55 1.23 -8.50 -0.43
N GLN A 56 2.40 -8.15 0.11
CA GLN A 56 2.53 -7.20 1.20
C GLN A 56 2.80 -5.79 0.66
N PRO A 57 2.17 -4.75 1.22
CA PRO A 57 1.08 -4.81 2.18
C PRO A 57 -0.26 -5.13 1.49
N THR A 58 -1.22 -5.65 2.25
CA THR A 58 -2.61 -5.81 1.80
C THR A 58 -3.51 -4.85 2.57
N PHE A 59 -4.24 -4.00 1.85
CA PHE A 59 -5.21 -3.05 2.40
C PHE A 59 -6.61 -3.65 2.46
N LEU A 60 -7.38 -3.25 3.46
CA LEU A 60 -8.75 -3.68 3.69
C LEU A 60 -9.71 -2.52 3.42
N PHE A 61 -10.31 -2.51 2.25
CA PHE A 61 -11.31 -1.50 1.86
C PHE A 61 -12.73 -2.03 2.11
N LYS A 62 -13.70 -1.13 2.27
CA LYS A 62 -15.11 -1.53 2.18
C LYS A 62 -15.43 -1.90 0.75
N ASP A 63 -16.23 -2.95 0.59
CA ASP A 63 -16.77 -3.30 -0.72
C ASP A 63 -17.80 -2.25 -1.15
N GLU A 64 -17.70 -1.79 -2.40
CA GLU A 64 -18.62 -0.82 -3.00
C GLU A 64 -19.99 -1.45 -3.29
N GLN A 65 -20.07 -2.78 -3.30
CA GLN A 65 -21.30 -3.55 -3.56
C GLN A 65 -22.10 -3.91 -2.29
N GLY A 66 -21.73 -3.37 -1.13
CA GLY A 66 -22.68 -3.24 0.00
C GLY A 66 -22.69 -4.33 1.08
N GLY A 67 -21.57 -4.97 1.43
CA GLY A 67 -21.55 -5.76 2.67
C GLY A 67 -20.21 -6.22 3.23
N GLY A 68 -19.16 -6.28 2.41
CA GLY A 68 -17.91 -6.94 2.79
C GLY A 68 -16.71 -6.01 3.01
N VAL A 69 -15.62 -6.63 3.47
CA VAL A 69 -14.28 -6.07 3.39
C VAL A 69 -13.58 -6.70 2.19
N LYS A 70 -13.05 -5.89 1.29
CA LYS A 70 -12.25 -6.34 0.15
C LYS A 70 -10.76 -6.13 0.44
N ALA A 71 -10.00 -7.21 0.37
CA ALA A 71 -8.55 -7.18 0.48
C ALA A 71 -7.93 -6.82 -0.89
N VAL A 72 -7.09 -5.79 -0.91
CA VAL A 72 -6.43 -5.28 -2.12
C VAL A 72 -4.94 -5.12 -1.82
N CYS A 73 -4.08 -5.65 -2.68
CA CYS A 73 -2.64 -5.40 -2.68
C CYS A 73 -2.25 -4.65 -3.97
N ASP A 74 -0.95 -4.39 -4.14
CA ASP A 74 -0.35 -3.54 -5.18
C ASP A 74 -0.34 -2.03 -4.80
N SER A 75 0.86 -1.49 -4.65
CA SER A 75 1.06 -0.17 -4.02
C SER A 75 0.66 0.99 -4.95
N THR A 76 0.97 0.90 -6.24
CA THR A 76 0.67 1.93 -7.24
C THR A 76 -0.82 2.23 -7.38
N PRO A 77 -1.71 1.25 -7.66
CA PRO A 77 -3.15 1.52 -7.76
C PRO A 77 -3.75 1.92 -6.41
N ILE A 78 -3.22 1.42 -5.29
CA ILE A 78 -3.68 1.84 -3.96
C ILE A 78 -3.32 3.30 -3.71
N ILE A 79 -2.13 3.77 -4.05
CA ILE A 79 -1.76 5.19 -3.97
C ILE A 79 -2.78 6.02 -4.73
N ARG A 80 -3.04 5.71 -6.00
CA ARG A 80 -4.01 6.47 -6.83
C ARG A 80 -5.41 6.50 -6.20
N ARG A 81 -5.87 5.38 -5.63
CA ARG A 81 -7.15 5.33 -4.90
C ARG A 81 -7.13 6.20 -3.63
N LEU A 82 -6.04 6.23 -2.87
CA LEU A 82 -5.93 7.08 -1.69
C LEU A 82 -5.86 8.56 -2.04
N GLU A 83 -5.28 8.92 -3.18
CA GLU A 83 -5.28 10.31 -3.68
C GLU A 83 -6.69 10.80 -4.02
N SER A 84 -7.58 9.93 -4.51
CA SER A 84 -8.98 10.29 -4.76
C SER A 84 -9.86 10.28 -3.49
N LEU A 85 -9.59 9.38 -2.54
CA LEU A 85 -10.39 9.22 -1.32
C LEU A 85 -10.09 10.27 -0.23
N TYR A 86 -8.88 10.79 -0.18
CA TYR A 86 -8.42 11.69 0.89
C TYR A 86 -7.95 13.03 0.33
N CYS A 87 -8.62 14.10 0.76
CA CYS A 87 -8.21 15.48 0.49
C CYS A 87 -7.00 15.89 1.36
N GLY A 88 -6.32 16.98 0.97
CA GLY A 88 -5.23 17.58 1.74
C GLY A 88 -3.92 17.56 0.98
N ARG A 89 -2.82 17.16 1.64
CA ARG A 89 -1.53 16.96 0.95
C ARG A 89 -1.71 16.01 -0.21
N SER A 90 -0.85 16.08 -1.22
CA SER A 90 -0.83 15.16 -2.37
C SER A 90 0.59 14.66 -2.58
N VAL A 91 0.75 13.42 -3.04
CA VAL A 91 2.03 12.96 -3.61
C VAL A 91 2.06 13.08 -5.12
N LEU A 92 0.90 13.32 -5.75
CA LEU A 92 0.81 13.48 -7.19
C LEU A 92 0.98 14.96 -7.59
N PRO A 93 1.94 15.26 -8.48
CA PRO A 93 2.06 16.57 -9.10
C PRO A 93 0.83 16.93 -9.95
N THR A 94 0.49 18.22 -10.01
CA THR A 94 -0.60 18.72 -10.87
C THR A 94 -0.14 19.08 -12.28
N ASP A 95 1.15 19.41 -12.45
CA ASP A 95 1.73 19.61 -13.77
C ASP A 95 1.87 18.26 -14.50
N PRO A 96 1.37 18.13 -15.75
CA PRO A 96 1.39 16.86 -16.46
C PRO A 96 2.81 16.30 -16.74
N ALA A 97 3.80 17.17 -17.00
CA ALA A 97 5.15 16.73 -17.27
C ALA A 97 5.83 16.20 -15.99
N ILE A 98 5.63 16.89 -14.87
CA ILE A 98 6.13 16.42 -13.57
C ILE A 98 5.39 15.16 -13.11
N ALA A 99 4.08 15.06 -13.37
CA ALA A 99 3.28 13.86 -13.06
C ALA A 99 3.75 12.64 -13.87
N PHE A 100 4.19 12.84 -15.11
CA PHE A 100 4.80 11.77 -15.90
C PHE A 100 6.14 11.31 -15.31
N ILE A 101 7.00 12.25 -14.90
CA ILE A 101 8.27 11.92 -14.25
C ILE A 101 8.04 11.19 -12.92
N ASP A 102 7.07 11.65 -12.12
CA ASP A 102 6.62 10.96 -10.90
C ASP A 102 6.23 9.51 -11.18
N TYR A 103 5.37 9.28 -12.18
CA TYR A 103 4.95 7.94 -12.58
C TYR A 103 6.14 7.06 -13.00
N LEU A 104 7.07 7.59 -13.79
CA LEU A 104 8.25 6.86 -14.25
C LEU A 104 9.16 6.44 -13.07
N LEU A 105 9.38 7.35 -12.11
CA LEU A 105 10.19 7.06 -10.93
C LEU A 105 9.50 6.06 -9.99
N GLU A 106 8.18 6.13 -9.89
CA GLU A 106 7.36 5.23 -9.08
C GLU A 106 7.43 3.80 -9.62
N ASP A 107 7.22 3.62 -10.93
CA ASP A 107 7.31 2.34 -11.64
C ASP A 107 8.74 1.75 -11.56
N PHE A 108 9.76 2.58 -11.82
CA PHE A 108 11.16 2.15 -11.66
C PHE A 108 11.44 1.66 -10.24
N GLY A 109 10.94 2.39 -9.23
CA GLY A 109 11.08 2.02 -7.83
C GLY A 109 10.42 0.69 -7.49
N ASP A 110 9.22 0.43 -8.00
CA ASP A 110 8.46 -0.78 -7.71
C ASP A 110 9.07 -2.03 -8.37
N GLU A 111 9.53 -1.88 -9.62
CA GLU A 111 9.97 -3.00 -10.46
C GLU A 111 11.48 -3.31 -10.38
N TRP A 112 12.32 -2.30 -10.10
CA TRP A 112 13.79 -2.46 -10.17
C TRP A 112 14.48 -2.38 -8.82
N CYS A 113 14.01 -1.56 -7.88
CA CYS A 113 14.73 -1.40 -6.61
C CYS A 113 14.75 -2.66 -5.75
N THR A 114 13.75 -3.55 -5.89
CA THR A 114 13.77 -4.86 -5.21
C THR A 114 14.92 -5.74 -5.71
N LYS A 115 15.28 -5.66 -6.99
CA LYS A 115 16.43 -6.40 -7.54
C LYS A 115 17.72 -5.97 -6.86
N TYR A 116 17.91 -4.66 -6.66
CA TYR A 116 19.06 -4.14 -5.91
C TYR A 116 19.05 -4.59 -4.45
N MET A 117 17.89 -4.52 -3.79
CA MET A 117 17.75 -5.00 -2.41
C MET A 117 18.18 -6.47 -2.30
N PHE A 118 17.70 -7.35 -3.20
CA PHE A 118 18.08 -8.75 -3.21
C PHE A 118 19.54 -8.99 -3.58
N HIS A 119 20.09 -8.21 -4.50
CA HIS A 119 21.50 -8.32 -4.85
C HIS A 119 22.39 -7.95 -3.66
N TYR A 120 22.28 -6.72 -3.13
CA TYR A 120 23.21 -6.25 -2.09
C TYR A 120 23.09 -7.01 -0.76
N ARG A 121 21.93 -7.59 -0.44
CA ARG A 121 21.72 -8.27 0.83
C ARG A 121 22.14 -9.75 0.83
N TRP A 122 22.21 -10.41 -0.33
CA TRP A 122 22.47 -11.87 -0.44
C TRP A 122 23.53 -12.27 -1.47
N TYR A 123 23.96 -11.39 -2.38
CA TYR A 123 24.97 -11.72 -3.37
C TYR A 123 26.39 -11.70 -2.80
N PHE A 124 26.66 -10.79 -1.87
CA PHE A 124 27.96 -10.67 -1.22
C PHE A 124 28.03 -11.59 0.02
N PRO A 125 29.17 -12.27 0.24
CA PRO A 125 29.37 -13.20 1.36
C PRO A 125 29.41 -12.50 2.73
#